data_AF-A0A633Q2Y3-F1
#
_entry.id   AF-A0A633Q2Y3-F1
#
_cell.length_a   1.000
_cell.length_b   1.000
_cell.length_c   1.000
_cell.angle_alpha   90.00
_cell.angle_beta   90.00
_cell.angle_gamma   90.00
#
_symmetry.space_group_name_H-M   'P 1'
#
loop_
_entity.id
_entity.type
_entity.pdbx_description
1 polymer ?
#
loop_
_entity_poly.entity_id
_entity_poly.type
_entity_poly.pdbx_seq_one_letter_code
_entity_poly.pdbx_strand_id
1 'polypeptide(L)' 'CERTPKTLSVIQESFNVFVALSGFPVEEIMMDKNLLDALNRYVNNDLVDEMGLEYGSVLINLVYNK' A
#
# COMPACT_ATOMS: atom_id res chain seq x y z
N CYS A 1 -21.91 13.73 -3.61
CA CYS A 1 -20.83 13.31 -2.70
C CYS A 1 -20.38 11.92 -3.10
N GLU A 2 -19.33 11.83 -3.92
CA GLU A 2 -18.65 10.57 -4.16
C GLU A 2 -17.84 10.28 -2.88
N ARG A 3 -18.34 9.39 -2.03
CA ARG A 3 -17.55 8.89 -0.92
C ARG A 3 -16.36 8.16 -1.52
N THR A 4 -15.15 8.53 -1.14
CA THR A 4 -13.95 7.75 -1.43
C THR A 4 -14.24 6.29 -1.06
N PRO A 5 -14.12 5.33 -2.01
CA PRO A 5 -14.29 3.92 -1.72
C PRO A 5 -13.42 3.51 -0.52
N LYS A 6 -13.96 2.70 0.41
CA LYS A 6 -13.25 2.23 1.61
C LYS A 6 -11.86 1.67 1.27
N THR A 7 -11.77 0.91 0.18
CA THR A 7 -10.54 0.37 -0.39
C THR A 7 -9.47 1.45 -0.64
N LEU A 8 -9.83 2.59 -1.23
CA LEU A 8 -8.88 3.68 -1.49
C LEU A 8 -8.42 4.36 -0.18
N SER A 9 -9.29 4.44 0.83
CA SER A 9 -8.91 4.96 2.16
C SER A 9 -7.85 4.07 2.80
N VAL A 10 -8.09 2.76 2.83
CA VAL A 10 -7.14 1.78 3.42
C VAL A 10 -5.80 1.80 2.69
N ILE A 11 -5.80 1.85 1.35
CA ILE A 11 -4.56 1.95 0.57
C ILE A 11 -3.78 3.23 0.92
N GLN A 12 -4.46 4.37 0.99
CA GLN A 12 -3.82 5.65 1.27
C GLN A 12 -3.28 5.72 2.70
N GLU A 13 -4.04 5.23 3.68
CA GLU A 13 -3.65 5.19 5.09
C GLU A 13 -2.45 4.25 5.30
N SER A 14 -2.53 3.02 4.80
CA SER A 14 -1.44 2.03 4.89
C SER A 14 -0.16 2.52 4.20
N PHE A 15 -0.28 3.15 3.02
CA PHE A 15 0.83 3.79 2.34
C PHE A 15 1.50 4.86 3.21
N ASN A 16 0.72 5.79 3.77
CA ASN A 16 1.25 6.88 4.60
C ASN A 16 1.97 6.35 5.84
N VAL A 17 1.40 5.33 6.50
CA VAL A 17 2.02 4.68 7.66
C VAL A 17 3.33 4.01 7.27
N PHE A 18 3.35 3.26 6.17
CA PHE A 18 4.59 2.62 5.70
C PHE A 18 5.69 3.65 5.42
N VAL A 19 5.37 4.72 4.69
CA VAL A 19 6.34 5.80 4.39
C VAL A 19 6.90 6.38 5.68
N ALA A 20 6.05 6.72 6.65
CA ALA A 20 6.46 7.27 7.94
C ALA A 20 7.35 6.31 8.75
N LEU A 21 7.06 5.01 8.74
CA LEU A 21 7.81 3.99 9.47
C LEU A 21 9.13 3.60 8.79
N SER A 22 9.18 3.67 7.47
CA SER A 22 10.33 3.23 6.68
C SER A 22 11.56 4.14 6.84
N GLY A 23 11.34 5.44 7.12
CA GLY A 23 12.40 6.44 7.18
C GLY A 23 13.01 6.81 5.83
N PHE A 24 12.52 6.24 4.72
CA PHE A 24 12.97 6.54 3.37
C PHE A 24 12.07 7.60 2.70
N PRO A 25 12.63 8.46 1.84
CA PRO A 25 11.82 9.31 0.97
C PRO A 25 11.00 8.45 0.00
N VAL A 26 9.83 8.94 -0.41
CA VAL A 26 8.91 8.21 -1.29
C VAL A 26 9.59 7.80 -2.58
N GLU A 27 10.42 8.68 -3.16
CA GLU A 27 11.15 8.41 -4.39
C GLU A 27 12.10 7.21 -4.25
N GLU A 28 12.75 7.04 -3.10
CA GLU A 28 13.64 5.91 -2.83
C GLU A 28 12.86 4.61 -2.67
N ILE A 29 11.73 4.65 -1.96
CA ILE A 29 10.81 3.51 -1.82
C ILE A 29 10.30 3.06 -3.20
N MET A 30 10.00 4.01 -4.08
CA MET A 30 9.48 3.74 -5.43
C MET A 30 10.54 3.24 -6.41
N MET A 31 11.82 3.58 -6.21
CA MET A 31 12.92 3.18 -7.09
C MET A 31 13.64 1.92 -6.62
N ASP A 32 13.65 1.61 -5.32
CA ASP A 32 14.22 0.37 -4.79
C ASP A 32 13.18 -0.75 -4.82
N LYS A 33 13.51 -1.84 -5.53
CA LYS A 33 12.61 -2.98 -5.69
C LYS A 33 12.24 -3.65 -4.37
N ASN A 34 13.18 -3.77 -3.43
CA ASN A 34 12.92 -4.43 -2.15
C ASN A 34 12.00 -3.58 -1.27
N LEU A 35 12.21 -2.25 -1.26
CA LEU A 35 11.33 -1.32 -0.56
C LEU A 35 9.93 -1.29 -1.18
N LEU A 36 9.84 -1.27 -2.51
CA LEU A 36 8.55 -1.33 -3.22
C LEU A 36 7.81 -2.65 -2.97
N ASP A 37 8.51 -3.79 -2.99
CA ASP A 37 7.94 -5.09 -2.67
C ASP A 37 7.45 -5.15 -1.21
N ALA A 38 8.18 -4.53 -0.28
CA ALA A 38 7.79 -4.43 1.12
C ALA A 38 6.55 -3.56 1.31
N LEU A 39 6.50 -2.40 0.63
CA LEU A 39 5.33 -1.52 0.61
C LEU A 39 4.10 -2.26 0.07
N ASN A 40 4.24 -2.95 -1.07
CA ASN A 40 3.16 -3.73 -1.65
C ASN A 40 2.63 -4.80 -0.69
N ARG A 41 3.51 -5.55 -0.03
CA ARG A 41 3.07 -6.54 0.98
C ARG A 41 2.36 -5.90 2.15
N TYR A 42 2.87 -4.78 2.65
CA TYR A 42 2.28 -4.06 3.77
C TYR A 42 0.85 -3.61 3.46
N VAL A 43 0.65 -2.94 2.32
CA VAL A 43 -0.67 -2.45 1.88
C VAL A 43 -1.64 -3.61 1.64
N ASN A 44 -1.19 -4.71 1.02
CA ASN A 44 -2.06 -5.85 0.76
C ASN A 44 -2.49 -6.56 2.06
N ASN A 45 -1.61 -6.66 3.05
CA ASN A 45 -1.96 -7.25 4.35
C ASN A 45 -3.04 -6.40 5.06
N ASP A 46 -2.83 -5.09 5.11
CA ASP A 46 -3.77 -4.17 5.76
C ASP A 46 -5.14 -4.20 5.06
N LEU A 47 -5.15 -4.32 3.72
CA LEU A 47 -6.38 -4.43 2.96
C LEU A 47 -7.11 -5.76 3.19
N VAL A 48 -6.38 -6.88 3.32
CA VAL A 48 -6.96 -8.18 3.66
C VAL A 48 -7.66 -8.10 5.02
N ASP A 49 -6.99 -7.50 6.01
CA ASP A 49 -7.50 -7.36 7.37
C ASP A 49 -8.71 -6.41 7.44
N GLU A 50 -8.59 -5.20 6.89
CA GLU A 50 -9.63 -4.16 6.97
C GLU A 50 -10.88 -4.44 6.13
N MET A 51 -10.73 -5.25 5.08
CA MET A 51 -11.83 -5.60 4.18
C MET A 51 -12.40 -7.00 4.47
N GLY A 52 -11.81 -7.76 5.41
CA GLY A 52 -12.23 -9.12 5.75
C GLY A 52 -12.11 -10.08 4.56
N LEU A 53 -11.04 -9.94 3.77
CA LEU A 53 -10.81 -10.74 2.56
C LEU A 53 -9.98 -11.98 2.90
N GLU A 54 -9.98 -12.98 2.02
CA GLU A 54 -9.09 -14.13 2.20
C GLU A 54 -7.67 -13.77 1.71
N TYR A 55 -6.64 -14.24 2.42
CA TYR A 55 -5.25 -14.01 2.03
C TYR A 55 -4.99 -14.53 0.59
N GLY A 56 -4.49 -13.67 -0.29
CA GLY A 56 -4.34 -13.95 -1.73
C GLY A 56 -5.50 -13.48 -2.62
N SER A 57 -6.60 -12.99 -2.04
CA SER A 57 -7.72 -12.38 -2.78
C SER A 57 -7.38 -11.00 -3.33
N VAL A 58 -6.41 -10.32 -2.72
CA VAL A 58 -5.96 -9.00 -3.15
C VAL A 58 -4.48 -9.01 -3.47
N LEU A 59 -4.17 -8.63 -4.70
CA LEU A 59 -2.84 -8.35 -5.19
C LEU A 59 -2.87 -6.98 -5.87
N ILE A 60 -2.84 -5.92 -5.06
CA ILE A 60 -2.57 -4.58 -5.58
C ILE A 60 -1.06 -4.46 -5.76
N ASN A 61 -0.66 -4.00 -6.93
CA ASN A 61 0.73 -3.67 -7.22
C ASN A 61 0.83 -2.16 -7.45
N LEU A 62 1.41 -1.46 -6.48
CA LEU A 62 1.79 -0.07 -6.62
C LEU A 62 2.96 0.00 -7.61
N VAL A 63 2.74 0.72 -8.69
CA VAL A 63 3.73 0.94 -9.74
C VAL A 63 4.06 2.41 -9.81
N TYR A 64 5.36 2.71 -9.88
CA TYR A 64 5.83 4.07 -10.10
C TYR A 64 6.14 4.25 -11.58
N ASN A 65 5.37 5.11 -12.24
CA ASN A 65 5.67 5.54 -13.60
C ASN A 65 6.36 6.90 -13.53
N LYS A 66 7.57 6.99 -14.08
CA LYS A 66 8.37 8.21 -14.12
C LYS A 66 7.78 9.25 -15.07
#